data_AF-A0A946B1Z0-F1
#
_entry.id   AF-A0A946B1Z0-F1
#
_cell.length_a   1.000
_cell.length_b   1.000
_cell.length_c   1.000
_cell.angle_alpha   90.00
_cell.angle_beta   90.00
_cell.angle_gamma   90.00
#
_symmetry.space_group_name_H-M   'P 1'
#
loop_
_entity.id
_entity.type
_entity.pdbx_description
1 polymer ?
#
loop_
_entity_poly.entity_id
_entity_poly.type
_entity_poly.pdbx_seq_one_letter_code
_entity_poly.pdbx_strand_id
1 'polypeptide(L)'
;MTTLKATMEWLHEADPLAAPGVESQARRLLLDTVGCMIAGLAKPEPASLVRSLAALDGGRVRLPGSDANLTTLSAAYIAGIAACWDEACEGLARAHGRPGLHTFAATLPLALAGRRTLGEALAALTIGYELAGRMGERLRIRPGMHVDGTWGTFGAVAAAAKMFGLSEAGMLAAVEGAATHLPFSLYLPVAQGATVRNAYVGEAAMRGIAAALAVQAGVTTPVGGADGYQELALGGGDDHFKA
;
A
#
# COMPACT_ATOMS: atom_id res chain seq x y z
N MET A 1 -16.36 -13.32 12.28
CA MET A 1 -15.25 -12.69 11.53
C MET A 1 -13.93 -13.10 12.16
N THR A 2 -12.90 -13.35 11.36
CA THR A 2 -11.52 -13.57 11.83
C THR A 2 -10.93 -12.25 12.33
N THR A 3 -10.22 -12.26 13.46
CA THR A 3 -9.58 -11.06 14.02
C THR A 3 -8.40 -10.61 13.13
N LEU A 4 -7.95 -9.36 13.29
CA LEU A 4 -6.74 -8.88 12.61
C LEU A 4 -5.53 -9.77 12.95
N LYS A 5 -5.37 -10.12 14.24
CA LYS A 5 -4.34 -11.05 14.71
C LYS A 5 -4.40 -12.40 13.99
N ALA A 6 -5.56 -13.06 13.96
CA ALA A 6 -5.69 -14.34 13.28
C ALA A 6 -5.50 -14.25 11.75
N THR A 7 -5.78 -13.09 11.15
CA THR A 7 -5.46 -12.83 9.74
C THR A 7 -3.95 -12.70 9.52
N MET A 8 -3.23 -12.04 10.43
CA MET A 8 -1.76 -11.90 10.36
C MET A 8 -1.05 -13.23 10.57
N GLU A 9 -1.50 -14.02 11.54
CA GLU A 9 -1.05 -15.40 11.78
C GLU A 9 -1.14 -16.22 10.49
N TRP A 10 -2.33 -16.29 9.90
CA TRP A 10 -2.54 -17.02 8.65
C TRP A 10 -1.70 -16.50 7.48
N LEU A 11 -1.61 -15.18 7.29
CA LEU A 11 -0.82 -14.59 6.20
C LEU A 11 0.68 -14.80 6.35
N HIS A 12 1.18 -14.91 7.59
CA HIS A 12 2.58 -15.15 7.86
C HIS A 12 2.98 -16.60 7.56
N GLU A 13 2.14 -17.55 7.96
CA GLU A 13 2.38 -18.99 7.77
C GLU A 13 2.09 -19.47 6.33
N ALA A 14 1.16 -18.82 5.63
CA ALA A 14 0.78 -19.23 4.29
C ALA A 14 1.89 -19.00 3.26
N ASP A 15 2.02 -19.94 2.32
CA ASP A 15 2.58 -19.67 1.00
C ASP A 15 1.43 -19.33 0.05
N PRO A 16 1.07 -18.05 -0.12
CA PRO A 16 -0.09 -17.69 -0.92
C PRO A 16 0.09 -18.01 -2.40
N LEU A 17 1.33 -18.15 -2.88
CA LEU A 17 1.60 -18.45 -4.29
C LEU A 17 1.36 -19.94 -4.61
N ALA A 18 1.40 -20.83 -3.60
CA ALA A 18 1.09 -22.24 -3.77
C ALA A 18 -0.40 -22.52 -4.04
N ALA A 19 -1.29 -21.56 -3.72
CA ALA A 19 -2.71 -21.70 -4.00
C ALA A 19 -3.00 -21.63 -5.52
N PRO A 20 -3.85 -22.52 -6.07
CA PRO A 20 -4.11 -22.58 -7.51
C PRO A 20 -4.54 -21.23 -8.10
N GLY A 21 -3.81 -20.77 -9.12
CA GLY A 21 -4.12 -19.55 -9.86
C GLY A 21 -3.66 -18.23 -9.22
N VAL A 22 -3.25 -18.23 -7.94
CA VAL A 22 -2.85 -17.00 -7.24
C VAL A 22 -1.61 -16.37 -7.86
N GLU A 23 -0.55 -17.15 -8.12
CA GLU A 23 0.66 -16.62 -8.75
C GLU A 23 0.36 -16.02 -10.15
N SER A 24 -0.49 -16.70 -10.94
CA SER A 24 -0.89 -16.21 -12.26
C SER A 24 -1.61 -14.86 -12.17
N GLN A 25 -2.50 -14.72 -11.19
CA GLN A 25 -3.23 -13.47 -10.98
C GLN A 25 -2.33 -12.36 -10.42
N ALA A 26 -1.43 -12.68 -9.48
CA ALA A 26 -0.46 -11.72 -8.95
C ALA A 26 0.47 -11.19 -10.06
N ARG A 27 0.89 -12.04 -11.00
CA ARG A 27 1.67 -11.62 -12.18
C ARG A 27 0.88 -10.68 -13.09
N ARG A 28 -0.41 -10.94 -13.32
CA ARG A 28 -1.27 -10.06 -14.12
C ARG A 28 -1.46 -8.70 -13.45
N LEU A 29 -1.73 -8.68 -12.16
CA LEU A 29 -1.87 -7.44 -11.38
C LEU A 29 -0.56 -6.63 -11.37
N LEU A 30 0.58 -7.31 -11.22
CA LEU A 30 1.89 -6.65 -11.30
C LEU A 30 2.09 -6.03 -12.69
N LEU A 31 1.83 -6.79 -13.76
CA LEU A 31 2.00 -6.31 -15.14
C LEU A 31 1.08 -5.13 -15.46
N ASP A 32 -0.20 -5.23 -15.08
CA ASP A 32 -1.21 -4.17 -15.21
C ASP A 32 -0.75 -2.87 -14.53
N THR A 33 -0.33 -2.98 -13.27
CA THR A 33 0.03 -1.82 -12.46
C THR A 33 1.37 -1.20 -12.93
N VAL A 34 2.33 -2.02 -13.37
CA VAL A 34 3.56 -1.51 -14.03
C VAL A 34 3.21 -0.77 -15.32
N GLY A 35 2.29 -1.28 -16.13
CA GLY A 35 1.81 -0.62 -17.34
C GLY A 35 1.20 0.76 -17.04
N CYS A 36 0.31 0.83 -16.05
CA CYS A 36 -0.27 2.09 -15.57
C CYS A 36 0.81 3.07 -15.07
N MET A 37 1.78 2.58 -14.30
CA MET A 37 2.88 3.40 -13.79
C MET A 37 3.74 3.99 -14.92
N ILE A 38 4.11 3.19 -15.93
CA ILE A 38 4.88 3.67 -17.08
C ILE A 38 4.08 4.72 -17.85
N ALA A 39 2.78 4.48 -18.07
CA ALA A 39 1.90 5.45 -18.73
C ALA A 39 1.78 6.77 -17.95
N GLY A 40 1.66 6.70 -16.62
CA GLY A 40 1.67 7.87 -15.74
C GLY A 40 3.01 8.61 -15.73
N LEU A 41 4.13 7.89 -15.74
CA LEU A 41 5.48 8.48 -15.83
C LEU A 41 5.74 9.19 -17.16
N ALA A 42 5.01 8.86 -18.22
CA ALA A 42 5.09 9.58 -19.49
C ALA A 42 4.39 10.95 -19.47
N LYS A 43 3.68 11.30 -18.39
CA LYS A 43 2.98 12.58 -18.25
C LYS A 43 3.94 13.66 -17.70
N PRO A 44 3.75 14.94 -18.07
CA PRO A 44 4.68 16.00 -17.66
C PRO A 44 4.85 16.14 -16.15
N GLU A 45 3.77 16.01 -15.37
CA GLU A 45 3.75 16.29 -13.94
C GLU A 45 4.47 15.21 -13.12
N PRO A 46 4.16 13.90 -13.25
CA PRO A 46 4.93 12.84 -12.58
C PRO A 46 6.39 12.83 -13.02
N ALA A 47 6.69 13.03 -14.31
CA ALA A 47 8.07 13.12 -14.79
C ALA A 47 8.83 14.31 -14.18
N SER A 48 8.17 15.47 -14.05
CA SER A 48 8.76 16.62 -13.37
C SER A 48 8.98 16.37 -11.88
N LEU A 49 8.02 15.72 -11.22
CA LEU A 49 8.14 15.38 -9.81
C LEU A 49 9.29 14.40 -9.54
N VAL A 50 9.52 13.43 -10.42
CA VAL A 50 10.69 12.53 -10.39
C VAL A 50 11.99 13.33 -10.38
N ARG A 51 12.15 14.29 -11.30
CA ARG A 51 13.36 15.13 -11.38
C ARG A 51 13.54 16.00 -10.14
N SER A 52 12.46 16.60 -9.63
CA SER A 52 12.50 17.40 -8.41
C SER A 52 12.94 16.58 -7.20
N LEU A 53 12.38 15.38 -7.03
CA LEU A 53 12.77 14.49 -5.94
C LEU A 53 14.21 13.99 -6.08
N ALA A 54 14.64 13.63 -7.30
CA ALA A 54 16.01 13.20 -7.56
C ALA A 54 17.04 14.31 -7.28
N ALA A 55 16.68 15.57 -7.52
CA ALA A 55 17.53 16.73 -7.21
C ALA A 55 17.59 17.01 -5.70
N LEU A 56 16.50 16.74 -4.96
CA LEU A 56 16.41 16.95 -3.52
C LEU A 56 17.10 15.84 -2.72
N ASP A 57 16.82 14.59 -3.07
CA ASP A 57 17.25 13.38 -2.35
C ASP A 57 17.43 12.23 -3.35
N GLY A 58 18.54 12.29 -4.10
CA GLY A 58 18.89 11.30 -5.12
C GLY A 58 19.21 9.93 -4.51
N GLY A 59 18.93 8.85 -5.24
CA GLY A 59 19.22 7.50 -4.77
C GLY A 59 19.69 6.53 -5.86
N ARG A 60 19.40 5.24 -5.66
CA ARG A 60 19.88 4.14 -6.52
C ARG A 60 18.76 3.34 -7.18
N VAL A 61 17.50 3.63 -6.84
CA VAL A 61 16.33 2.93 -7.40
C VAL A 61 15.85 3.67 -8.63
N ARG A 62 15.75 2.96 -9.76
CA ARG A 62 15.17 3.49 -11.00
C ARG A 62 13.91 2.71 -11.32
N LEU A 63 12.77 3.40 -11.34
CA LEU A 63 11.52 2.81 -11.79
C LEU A 63 11.55 2.60 -13.31
N PRO A 64 10.96 1.51 -13.83
CA PRO A 64 10.68 1.39 -15.27
C PRO A 64 9.94 2.63 -15.79
N GLY A 65 10.43 3.23 -16.88
CA GLY A 65 9.88 4.48 -17.44
C GLY A 65 10.42 5.77 -16.81
N SER A 66 11.27 5.71 -15.78
CA SER A 66 11.90 6.88 -15.15
C SER A 66 13.28 7.23 -15.75
N ASP A 67 13.54 8.52 -15.92
CA ASP A 67 14.82 9.09 -16.36
C ASP A 67 15.80 9.37 -15.21
N ALA A 68 15.34 9.34 -13.95
CA ALA A 68 16.18 9.58 -12.76
C ALA A 68 16.22 8.39 -11.78
N ASN A 69 17.25 8.40 -10.93
CA ASN A 69 17.35 7.49 -9.78
C ASN A 69 16.81 8.20 -8.53
N LEU A 70 16.08 7.45 -7.71
CA LEU A 70 15.42 7.92 -6.50
C LEU A 70 15.88 7.09 -5.30
N THR A 71 15.68 7.62 -4.09
CA THR A 71 15.69 6.76 -2.89
C THR A 71 14.52 5.77 -2.97
N THR A 72 14.58 4.70 -2.18
CA THR A 72 13.51 3.70 -2.15
C THR A 72 12.17 4.31 -1.75
N LEU A 73 12.16 5.27 -0.81
CA LEU A 73 10.93 5.95 -0.38
C LEU A 73 10.39 6.90 -1.46
N SER A 74 11.24 7.70 -2.09
CA SER A 74 10.81 8.55 -3.21
C SER A 74 10.33 7.72 -4.40
N ALA A 75 10.95 6.57 -4.67
CA ALA A 75 10.48 5.64 -5.69
C ALA A 75 9.11 5.04 -5.32
N ALA A 76 8.83 4.75 -4.05
CA ALA A 76 7.51 4.30 -3.59
C ALA A 76 6.43 5.38 -3.75
N TYR A 77 6.78 6.62 -3.40
CA TYR A 77 5.90 7.76 -3.61
C TYR A 77 5.52 7.94 -5.08
N ILE A 78 6.52 7.93 -5.97
CA ILE A 78 6.31 8.06 -7.41
C ILE A 78 5.55 6.86 -7.99
N ALA A 79 5.88 5.63 -7.59
CA ALA A 79 5.19 4.43 -8.08
C ALA A 79 3.68 4.51 -7.79
N GLY A 80 3.30 4.98 -6.59
CA GLY A 80 1.90 5.20 -6.24
C GLY A 80 1.23 6.29 -7.09
N ILE A 81 1.86 7.46 -7.22
CA ILE A 81 1.31 8.59 -8.00
C ILE A 81 1.13 8.20 -9.47
N ALA A 82 2.17 7.64 -10.08
CA ALA A 82 2.17 7.35 -11.51
C ALA A 82 1.25 6.18 -11.85
N ALA A 83 1.21 5.12 -11.04
CA ALA A 83 0.32 3.98 -11.28
C ALA A 83 -1.17 4.36 -11.16
N CYS A 84 -1.49 5.37 -10.37
CA CYS A 84 -2.86 5.86 -10.20
C CYS A 84 -3.26 6.93 -11.23
N TRP A 85 -2.32 7.41 -12.05
CA TRP A 85 -2.46 8.70 -12.73
C TRP A 85 -3.69 8.81 -13.63
N ASP A 86 -3.91 7.80 -14.47
CA ASP A 86 -5.03 7.71 -15.41
C ASP A 86 -6.23 6.93 -14.81
N GLU A 87 -6.20 6.64 -13.51
CA GLU A 87 -7.19 5.85 -12.76
C GLU A 87 -7.48 4.42 -13.29
N ALA A 88 -6.66 3.92 -14.21
CA ALA A 88 -6.88 2.68 -14.94
C ALA A 88 -6.44 1.38 -14.24
N CYS A 89 -5.84 1.46 -13.04
CA CYS A 89 -5.40 0.26 -12.32
C CYS A 89 -6.58 -0.52 -11.71
N GLU A 90 -6.28 -1.73 -11.24
CA GLU A 90 -7.22 -2.65 -10.60
C GLU A 90 -8.14 -2.03 -9.52
N GLY A 91 -9.22 -2.75 -9.23
CA GLY A 91 -10.11 -2.45 -8.11
C GLY A 91 -10.80 -3.70 -7.57
N LEU A 92 -11.19 -3.63 -6.31
CA LEU A 92 -11.90 -4.67 -5.58
C LEU A 92 -13.18 -4.10 -4.98
N ALA A 93 -14.34 -4.44 -5.55
CA ALA A 93 -15.63 -3.88 -5.17
C ALA A 93 -15.95 -4.04 -3.68
N ARG A 94 -15.68 -5.22 -3.10
CA ARG A 94 -15.86 -5.50 -1.66
C ARG A 94 -14.97 -4.67 -0.74
N ALA A 95 -13.86 -4.12 -1.25
CA ALA A 95 -12.99 -3.20 -0.51
C ALA A 95 -13.29 -1.72 -0.82
N HIS A 96 -14.14 -1.43 -1.80
CA HIS A 96 -14.50 -0.06 -2.21
C HIS A 96 -13.28 0.76 -2.68
N GLY A 97 -12.28 0.08 -3.24
CA GLY A 97 -11.04 0.71 -3.70
C GLY A 97 -10.10 -0.29 -4.36
N ARG A 98 -8.80 -0.04 -4.24
CA ARG A 98 -7.73 -0.67 -5.02
C ARG A 98 -6.60 -1.23 -4.15
N PRO A 99 -6.78 -2.42 -3.55
CA PRO A 99 -5.83 -3.02 -2.60
C PRO A 99 -4.42 -3.26 -3.16
N GLY A 100 -4.36 -3.61 -4.45
CA GLY A 100 -3.11 -3.92 -5.15
C GLY A 100 -2.27 -2.68 -5.40
N LEU A 101 -2.88 -1.51 -5.55
CA LEU A 101 -2.16 -0.29 -5.89
C LEU A 101 -1.16 0.13 -4.82
N HIS A 102 -1.59 0.24 -3.56
CA HIS A 102 -0.72 0.62 -2.43
C HIS A 102 0.37 -0.42 -2.19
N THR A 103 -0.02 -1.68 -2.31
CA THR A 103 0.88 -2.81 -2.12
C THR A 103 1.96 -2.83 -3.20
N PHE A 104 1.59 -2.61 -4.46
CA PHE A 104 2.52 -2.46 -5.58
C PHE A 104 3.49 -1.31 -5.34
N ALA A 105 2.97 -0.14 -4.94
CA ALA A 105 3.77 1.05 -4.72
C ALA A 105 4.84 0.86 -3.63
N ALA A 106 4.58 0.03 -2.62
CA ALA A 106 5.60 -0.35 -1.64
C ALA A 106 6.54 -1.46 -2.16
N THR A 107 5.98 -2.48 -2.81
CA THR A 107 6.70 -3.71 -3.18
C THR A 107 7.72 -3.48 -4.28
N LEU A 108 7.34 -2.81 -5.36
CA LEU A 108 8.21 -2.67 -6.54
C LEU A 108 9.53 -1.93 -6.20
N PRO A 109 9.52 -0.76 -5.54
CA PRO A 109 10.76 -0.09 -5.14
C PRO A 109 11.62 -0.92 -4.19
N LEU A 110 11.01 -1.60 -3.21
CA LEU A 110 11.74 -2.48 -2.29
C LEU A 110 12.39 -3.65 -3.02
N ALA A 111 11.69 -4.23 -4.00
CA ALA A 111 12.22 -5.32 -4.81
C ALA A 111 13.40 -4.86 -5.67
N LEU A 112 13.29 -3.69 -6.30
CA LEU A 112 14.36 -3.10 -7.11
C LEU A 112 15.57 -2.74 -6.24
N ALA A 113 15.36 -2.10 -5.09
CA ALA A 113 16.42 -1.70 -4.17
C ALA A 113 17.19 -2.90 -3.61
N GLY A 114 16.46 -3.95 -3.20
CA GLY A 114 17.02 -5.16 -2.61
C GLY A 114 17.42 -6.24 -3.62
N ARG A 115 17.24 -5.99 -4.93
CA ARG A 115 17.43 -6.98 -6.01
C ARG A 115 16.69 -8.30 -5.73
N ARG A 116 15.46 -8.18 -5.24
CA ARG A 116 14.62 -9.33 -4.90
C ARG A 116 14.19 -10.08 -6.15
N THR A 117 13.99 -11.39 -5.98
CA THR A 117 13.42 -12.25 -7.01
C THR A 117 11.96 -11.89 -7.28
N LEU A 118 11.47 -12.28 -8.46
CA LEU A 118 10.05 -12.11 -8.78
C LEU A 118 9.14 -12.86 -7.79
N GLY A 119 9.54 -14.05 -7.34
CA GLY A 119 8.78 -14.82 -6.35
C GLY A 119 8.63 -14.07 -5.02
N GLU A 120 9.72 -13.50 -4.49
CA GLU A 120 9.67 -12.68 -3.27
C GLU A 120 8.74 -11.45 -3.43
N ALA A 121 8.84 -10.77 -4.58
CA ALA A 121 7.99 -9.61 -4.87
C ALA A 121 6.50 -10.02 -4.99
N LEU A 122 6.19 -11.12 -5.68
CA LEU A 122 4.81 -11.60 -5.82
C LEU A 122 4.24 -12.07 -4.48
N ALA A 123 5.04 -12.70 -3.62
CA ALA A 123 4.61 -13.11 -2.30
C ALA A 123 4.25 -11.89 -1.43
N ALA A 124 5.11 -10.87 -1.40
CA ALA A 124 4.84 -9.61 -0.70
C ALA A 124 3.61 -8.88 -1.26
N LEU A 125 3.50 -8.80 -2.59
CA LEU A 125 2.35 -8.21 -3.28
C LEU A 125 1.05 -8.91 -2.90
N THR A 126 1.06 -10.25 -2.84
CA THR A 126 -0.14 -11.03 -2.55
C THR A 126 -0.57 -10.90 -1.08
N ILE A 127 0.37 -10.93 -0.14
CA ILE A 127 0.10 -10.74 1.29
C ILE A 127 -0.49 -9.35 1.54
N GLY A 128 0.10 -8.31 0.95
CA GLY A 128 -0.42 -6.95 1.10
C GLY A 128 -1.78 -6.75 0.42
N TYR A 129 -2.01 -7.35 -0.76
CA TYR A 129 -3.31 -7.30 -1.44
C TYR A 129 -4.43 -7.89 -0.56
N GLU A 130 -4.18 -9.08 0.00
CA GLU A 130 -5.15 -9.78 0.84
C GLU A 130 -5.47 -9.00 2.12
N LEU A 131 -4.45 -8.44 2.79
CA LEU A 131 -4.68 -7.60 3.97
C LEU A 131 -5.44 -6.33 3.60
N ALA A 132 -5.01 -5.59 2.58
CA ALA A 132 -5.67 -4.35 2.18
C ALA A 132 -7.13 -4.60 1.76
N GLY A 133 -7.43 -5.70 1.08
CA GLY A 133 -8.80 -6.07 0.72
C GLY A 133 -9.68 -6.25 1.96
N ARG A 134 -9.21 -7.00 2.96
CA ARG A 134 -9.92 -7.21 4.23
C ARG A 134 -10.07 -5.92 5.05
N MET A 135 -9.04 -5.08 5.05
CA MET A 135 -9.12 -3.78 5.73
C MET A 135 -10.08 -2.83 5.03
N GLY A 136 -10.20 -2.87 3.70
CA GLY A 136 -11.19 -2.09 2.96
C GLY A 136 -12.63 -2.60 3.16
N GLU A 137 -12.83 -3.90 3.33
CA GLU A 137 -14.12 -4.48 3.75
C GLU A 137 -14.52 -3.98 5.15
N ARG A 138 -13.55 -3.95 6.07
CA ARG A 138 -13.71 -3.56 7.47
C ARG A 138 -13.86 -2.05 7.69
N LEU A 139 -13.01 -1.25 7.07
CA LEU A 139 -12.86 0.19 7.34
C LEU A 139 -13.65 1.02 6.33
N ARG A 140 -14.95 1.15 6.59
CA ARG A 140 -15.82 2.05 5.83
C ARG A 140 -15.48 3.50 6.15
N ILE A 141 -15.01 4.22 5.14
CA ILE A 141 -14.70 5.64 5.26
C ILE A 141 -15.97 6.48 5.43
N ARG A 142 -15.86 7.60 6.16
CA ARG A 142 -16.98 8.54 6.34
C ARG A 142 -17.25 9.31 5.04
N PRO A 143 -18.48 9.84 4.83
CA PRO A 143 -18.75 10.77 3.74
C PRO A 143 -17.74 11.92 3.71
N GLY A 144 -17.24 12.25 2.51
CA GLY A 144 -16.23 13.29 2.31
C GLY A 144 -14.78 12.83 2.47
N MET A 145 -14.52 11.62 2.95
CA MET A 145 -13.20 11.01 2.95
C MET A 145 -12.91 10.25 1.64
N HIS A 146 -11.63 9.97 1.37
CA HIS A 146 -11.19 9.12 0.27
C HIS A 146 -10.46 7.88 0.78
N VAL A 147 -10.69 6.73 0.15
CA VAL A 147 -10.12 5.43 0.59
C VAL A 147 -8.61 5.35 0.43
N ASP A 148 -8.06 5.91 -0.65
CA ASP A 148 -6.65 5.76 -1.00
C ASP A 148 -5.66 6.33 0.02
N GLY A 149 -6.07 7.26 0.89
CA GLY A 149 -5.20 7.73 1.97
C GLY A 149 -5.26 6.87 3.22
N THR A 150 -6.20 5.94 3.31
CA THR A 150 -6.56 5.24 4.56
C THR A 150 -6.12 3.78 4.53
N TRP A 151 -7.05 2.85 4.33
CA TRP A 151 -6.86 1.42 4.54
C TRP A 151 -5.88 0.76 3.57
N GLY A 152 -5.63 1.36 2.40
CA GLY A 152 -4.60 0.88 1.47
C GLY A 152 -3.20 0.86 2.09
N THR A 153 -2.94 1.75 3.07
CA THR A 153 -1.70 1.78 3.85
C THR A 153 -1.39 0.43 4.49
N PHE A 154 -2.40 -0.33 4.95
CA PHE A 154 -2.18 -1.63 5.58
C PHE A 154 -1.57 -2.65 4.62
N GLY A 155 -1.96 -2.64 3.33
CA GLY A 155 -1.34 -3.49 2.31
C GLY A 155 0.12 -3.13 2.08
N ALA A 156 0.44 -1.84 2.03
CA ALA A 156 1.81 -1.35 1.94
C ALA A 156 2.66 -1.79 3.15
N VAL A 157 2.12 -1.68 4.37
CA VAL A 157 2.79 -2.14 5.60
C VAL A 157 3.08 -3.64 5.53
N ALA A 158 2.09 -4.47 5.19
CA ALA A 158 2.25 -5.92 5.16
C ALA A 158 3.22 -6.39 4.07
N ALA A 159 3.18 -5.78 2.88
CA ALA A 159 4.18 -6.05 1.86
C ALA A 159 5.59 -5.66 2.32
N ALA A 160 5.77 -4.47 2.90
CA ALA A 160 7.06 -4.04 3.42
C ALA A 160 7.57 -4.95 4.55
N ALA A 161 6.69 -5.32 5.49
CA ALA A 161 6.99 -6.25 6.57
C ALA A 161 7.47 -7.61 6.05
N LYS A 162 6.81 -8.15 5.02
CA LYS A 162 7.24 -9.38 4.34
C LYS A 162 8.62 -9.22 3.69
N MET A 163 8.84 -8.11 2.98
CA MET A 163 10.11 -7.81 2.29
C MET A 163 11.29 -7.58 3.25
N PHE A 164 10.99 -7.13 4.48
CA PHE A 164 11.95 -6.97 5.58
C PHE A 164 12.12 -8.23 6.43
N GLY A 165 11.34 -9.28 6.19
CA GLY A 165 11.42 -10.54 6.93
C GLY A 165 11.00 -10.40 8.40
N LEU A 166 10.03 -9.52 8.69
CA LEU A 166 9.48 -9.42 10.04
C LEU A 166 8.81 -10.74 10.45
N SER A 167 8.90 -11.06 11.74
CA SER A 167 8.12 -12.14 12.35
C SER A 167 6.63 -11.80 12.30
N GLU A 168 5.77 -12.80 12.53
CA GLU A 168 4.33 -12.62 12.68
C GLU A 168 3.98 -11.47 13.65
N ALA A 169 4.56 -11.50 14.86
CA ALA A 169 4.36 -10.46 15.86
C ALA A 169 4.84 -9.08 15.38
N GLY A 170 5.96 -9.04 14.63
CA GLY A 170 6.47 -7.81 14.02
C GLY A 170 5.55 -7.27 12.92
N MET A 171 4.97 -8.13 12.09
CA MET A 171 4.03 -7.73 11.05
C MET A 171 2.75 -7.15 11.66
N LEU A 172 2.19 -7.82 12.67
CA LEU A 172 1.04 -7.31 13.42
C LEU A 172 1.36 -5.98 14.10
N ALA A 173 2.51 -5.87 14.77
CA ALA A 173 2.95 -4.64 15.43
C ALA A 173 3.08 -3.48 14.42
N ALA A 174 3.61 -3.72 13.23
CA ALA A 174 3.74 -2.69 12.20
C ALA A 174 2.38 -2.21 11.69
N VAL A 175 1.42 -3.13 11.49
CA VAL A 175 0.05 -2.82 11.09
C VAL A 175 -0.66 -1.99 12.15
N GLU A 176 -0.59 -2.41 13.41
CA GLU A 176 -1.20 -1.70 14.55
C GLU A 176 -0.56 -0.32 14.76
N GLY A 177 0.76 -0.22 14.64
CA GLY A 177 1.49 1.04 14.69
C GLY A 177 1.06 2.01 13.59
N ALA A 178 1.00 1.53 12.34
CA ALA A 178 0.58 2.36 11.22
C ALA A 178 -0.84 2.90 11.36
N ALA A 179 -1.75 2.13 11.99
CA ALA A 179 -3.12 2.55 12.25
C ALA A 179 -3.22 3.81 13.13
N THR A 180 -2.25 4.03 14.02
CA THR A 180 -2.26 5.16 14.96
C THR A 180 -2.09 6.53 14.31
N HIS A 181 -1.63 6.57 13.05
CA HIS A 181 -1.29 7.79 12.34
C HIS A 181 -1.70 7.73 10.85
N LEU A 182 -2.83 7.08 10.56
CA LEU A 182 -3.45 7.17 9.24
C LEU A 182 -4.00 8.58 8.98
N PRO A 183 -3.81 9.13 7.77
CA PRO A 183 -4.25 10.48 7.45
C PRO A 183 -5.77 10.56 7.21
N PHE A 184 -6.33 11.74 7.45
CA PHE A 184 -7.67 12.09 7.02
C PHE A 184 -7.63 12.63 5.58
N SER A 185 -7.74 11.75 4.59
CA SER A 185 -7.73 12.14 3.16
C SER A 185 -9.12 12.54 2.67
N LEU A 186 -9.22 13.67 1.98
CA LEU A 186 -10.48 14.22 1.47
C LEU A 186 -10.86 13.66 0.09
N TYR A 187 -12.15 13.51 -0.16
CA TYR A 187 -12.73 13.23 -1.49
C TYR A 187 -12.73 14.47 -2.40
N LEU A 188 -12.57 15.68 -1.84
CA LEU A 188 -12.65 16.95 -2.56
C LEU A 188 -11.81 17.00 -3.85
N PRO A 189 -10.56 16.50 -3.90
CA PRO A 189 -9.79 16.47 -5.14
C PRO A 189 -10.47 15.68 -6.25
N VAL A 190 -11.11 14.55 -5.95
CA VAL A 190 -11.85 13.76 -6.95
C VAL A 190 -13.04 14.55 -7.49
N ALA A 191 -13.80 15.22 -6.61
CA ALA A 191 -14.93 16.04 -7.01
C ALA A 191 -14.55 17.23 -7.91
N GLN A 192 -13.28 17.65 -7.88
CA GLN A 192 -12.76 18.77 -8.66
C GLN A 192 -11.86 18.35 -9.83
N GLY A 193 -11.63 17.04 -10.03
CA GLY A 193 -10.66 16.53 -11.01
C GLY A 193 -9.21 16.92 -10.71
N ALA A 194 -8.87 17.19 -9.44
CA ALA A 194 -7.54 17.59 -9.01
C ALA A 194 -6.64 16.35 -8.79
N THR A 195 -5.52 16.31 -9.49
CA THR A 195 -4.58 15.16 -9.50
C THR A 195 -3.79 14.97 -8.21
N VAL A 196 -3.86 15.93 -7.26
CA VAL A 196 -3.27 15.78 -5.92
C VAL A 196 -3.81 14.55 -5.18
N ARG A 197 -5.00 14.05 -5.55
CA ARG A 197 -5.52 12.76 -5.06
C ARG A 197 -4.50 11.62 -5.20
N ASN A 198 -3.73 11.61 -6.29
CA ASN A 198 -2.77 10.53 -6.57
C ASN A 198 -1.63 10.48 -5.54
N ALA A 199 -1.35 11.59 -4.85
CA ALA A 199 -0.36 11.64 -3.77
C ALA A 199 -0.76 10.75 -2.58
N TYR A 200 -2.06 10.52 -2.34
CA TYR A 200 -2.53 9.70 -1.22
C TYR A 200 -1.94 8.29 -1.24
N VAL A 201 -1.88 7.69 -2.44
CA VAL A 201 -1.32 6.35 -2.65
C VAL A 201 0.19 6.34 -2.40
N GLY A 202 0.89 7.34 -2.94
CA GLY A 202 2.33 7.48 -2.72
C GLY A 202 2.68 7.64 -1.24
N GLU A 203 1.95 8.50 -0.53
CA GLU A 203 2.15 8.72 0.91
C GLU A 203 1.85 7.47 1.73
N ALA A 204 0.78 6.74 1.38
CA ALA A 204 0.45 5.47 2.02
C ALA A 204 1.55 4.41 1.80
N ALA A 205 2.17 4.36 0.61
CA ALA A 205 3.30 3.48 0.36
C ALA A 205 4.53 3.85 1.20
N MET A 206 4.90 5.14 1.26
CA MET A 206 6.00 5.61 2.11
C MET A 206 5.75 5.29 3.60
N ARG A 207 4.53 5.56 4.06
CA ARG A 207 4.10 5.29 5.44
C ARG A 207 4.19 3.81 5.77
N GLY A 208 3.78 2.95 4.84
CA GLY A 208 3.84 1.50 5.02
C GLY A 208 5.27 0.98 5.15
N ILE A 209 6.18 1.45 4.28
CA ILE A 209 7.61 1.10 4.35
C ILE A 209 8.21 1.60 5.67
N ALA A 210 7.95 2.86 6.04
CA ALA A 210 8.48 3.45 7.26
C ALA A 210 8.01 2.73 8.54
N ALA A 211 6.72 2.36 8.60
CA ALA A 211 6.17 1.65 9.76
C ALA A 211 6.80 0.26 9.94
N ALA A 212 6.95 -0.50 8.85
CA ALA A 212 7.60 -1.82 8.91
C ALA A 212 9.09 -1.69 9.30
N LEU A 213 9.79 -0.68 8.78
CA LEU A 213 11.19 -0.42 9.12
C LEU A 213 11.36 0.00 10.58
N ALA A 214 10.44 0.82 11.12
CA ALA A 214 10.46 1.23 12.52
C ALA A 214 10.35 0.02 13.47
N VAL A 215 9.42 -0.90 13.19
CA VAL A 215 9.28 -2.13 13.97
C VAL A 215 10.49 -3.04 13.80
N GLN A 216 11.08 -3.15 12.60
CA GLN A 216 12.33 -3.87 12.38
C GLN A 216 13.47 -3.33 13.26
N ALA A 217 13.49 -2.01 13.47
CA ALA A 217 14.47 -1.33 14.32
C ALA A 217 14.17 -1.42 15.83
N GLY A 218 13.06 -2.07 16.22
CA GLY A 218 12.67 -2.25 17.63
C GLY A 218 11.81 -1.13 18.21
N VAL A 219 11.27 -0.22 17.38
CA VAL A 219 10.26 0.75 17.82
C VAL A 219 8.99 0.00 18.23
N THR A 220 8.51 0.26 19.44
CA THR A 220 7.31 -0.38 19.98
C THR A 220 6.05 0.29 19.46
N THR A 221 4.98 -0.49 19.33
CA THR A 221 3.67 -0.02 18.85
C THR A 221 2.57 -0.47 19.81
N PRO A 222 1.43 0.25 19.89
CA PRO A 222 0.33 -0.16 20.74
C PRO A 222 -0.39 -1.38 20.16
N VAL A 223 -1.17 -2.05 21.01
CA VAL A 223 -2.15 -3.06 20.58
C VAL A 223 -3.49 -2.37 20.31
N GLY A 224 -4.23 -2.81 19.30
CA GLY A 224 -5.57 -2.29 19.00
C GLY A 224 -5.60 -0.90 18.35
N GLY A 225 -4.51 -0.48 17.70
CA GLY A 225 -4.46 0.75 16.93
C GLY A 225 -5.48 0.76 15.78
N ALA A 226 -5.68 -0.38 15.10
CA ALA A 226 -6.68 -0.51 14.03
C ALA A 226 -8.12 -0.34 14.56
N ASP A 227 -8.41 -0.94 15.72
CA ASP A 227 -9.70 -0.82 16.38
C ASP A 227 -9.95 0.63 16.83
N GLY A 228 -8.96 1.25 17.48
CA GLY A 228 -9.03 2.65 17.91
C GLY A 228 -9.20 3.63 16.76
N TYR A 229 -8.50 3.42 15.63
CA TYR A 229 -8.70 4.25 14.43
C TYR A 229 -10.13 4.12 13.89
N GLN A 230 -10.65 2.89 13.79
CA GLN A 230 -12.02 2.66 13.34
C GLN A 230 -13.04 3.35 14.25
N GLU A 231 -12.90 3.22 15.56
CA GLU A 231 -13.80 3.84 16.54
C GLU A 231 -13.76 5.37 16.43
N LEU A 232 -12.58 5.98 16.56
CA LEU A 232 -12.44 7.44 16.66
C LEU A 232 -12.59 8.14 15.31
N ALA A 233 -11.88 7.67 14.28
CA ALA A 233 -11.79 8.36 12.99
C ALA A 233 -12.94 8.00 12.05
N LEU A 234 -13.48 6.78 12.14
CA LEU A 234 -14.56 6.31 11.28
C LEU A 234 -15.93 6.25 11.99
N GLY A 235 -15.94 6.30 13.32
CA GLY A 235 -17.17 6.44 14.12
C GLY A 235 -17.81 5.10 14.43
N GLY A 236 -16.98 4.11 14.79
CA GLY A 236 -17.40 2.72 14.92
C GLY A 236 -18.69 2.54 15.71
N GLY A 237 -19.67 1.84 15.12
CA GLY A 237 -20.78 1.27 15.88
C GLY A 237 -22.19 1.24 15.29
N ASP A 238 -22.41 1.29 13.97
CA ASP A 238 -23.74 0.94 13.42
C ASP A 238 -23.65 -0.34 12.56
N ASP A 239 -24.03 -1.46 13.20
CA ASP A 239 -24.74 -2.66 12.71
C ASP A 239 -24.55 -3.20 11.26
N HIS A 240 -23.47 -2.94 10.54
CA HIS A 240 -23.26 -3.54 9.21
C HIS A 240 -22.79 -5.02 9.20
N PHE A 241 -22.83 -5.69 10.36
CA PHE A 241 -22.60 -7.14 10.49
C PHE A 241 -23.75 -7.88 11.22
N LYS A 242 -24.95 -7.30 11.27
CA LYS A 242 -26.19 -8.03 11.59
C LYS A 242 -27.09 -8.13 10.36
N ALA A 243 -26.76 -9.05 9.46
CA ALA A 243 -27.70 -9.80 8.60
C ALA A 243 -26.95 -10.95 7.94
#